data_AF-A0A1B6IML5-F1
#
_entry.id   AF-A0A1B6IML5-F1
#
_cell.length_a   1.000
_cell.length_b   1.000
_cell.length_c   1.000
_cell.angle_alpha   90.00
_cell.angle_beta   90.00
_cell.angle_gamma   90.00
#
_symmetry.space_group_name_H-M   'P 1'
#
loop_
_entity.id
_entity.type
_entity.pdbx_description
1 polymer ?
#
loop_
_entity_poly.entity_id
_entity_poly.type
_entity_poly.pdbx_seq_one_letter_code
_entity_poly.pdbx_strand_id
1 'polypeptide(L)'
;LFRSVKAKVKVTLEQMVSAPLDVEGHQVKAKVKVTLEQMVCHLIGAVSEKPLEGAMLGPTFVCLVGDQFARLRRGDRFFYEESNQPSTFSKDQLEQLRKASLARILCDNSDDIALIQPLAFIQPSFLNQRVSCSSEAIPRVQLHPWAQERPAA
;
A
#
# COMPACT_ATOMS: atom_id res chain seq x y z
N LEU A 1 27.92 24.21 3.28
CA LEU A 1 27.23 22.92 3.50
C LEU A 1 26.51 22.54 2.21
N PHE A 2 26.67 21.29 1.78
CA PHE A 2 26.18 20.71 0.51
C PHE A 2 26.74 21.33 -0.78
N ARG A 3 28.06 21.23 -0.96
CA ARG A 3 28.64 21.15 -2.31
C ARG A 3 29.51 19.90 -2.39
N SER A 4 29.26 19.11 -3.43
CA SER A 4 30.09 17.99 -3.88
C SER A 4 30.06 16.71 -3.04
N VAL A 5 29.00 15.92 -3.22
CA VAL A 5 29.13 14.45 -3.21
C VAL A 5 28.65 13.95 -4.58
N LYS A 6 29.46 14.17 -5.61
CA LYS A 6 29.42 13.30 -6.80
C LYS A 6 30.15 12.02 -6.41
N ALA A 7 29.52 11.20 -5.58
CA ALA A 7 29.95 9.82 -5.45
C ALA A 7 29.54 9.13 -6.75
N LYS A 8 30.53 8.70 -7.53
CA LYS A 8 30.35 7.72 -8.59
C LYS A 8 29.75 6.46 -7.95
N VAL A 9 28.43 6.34 -7.94
CA VAL A 9 27.79 5.04 -7.81
C VAL A 9 28.00 4.35 -9.14
N LYS A 10 29.20 3.82 -9.32
CA LYS A 10 29.49 2.81 -10.33
C LYS A 10 29.69 1.50 -9.57
N VAL A 11 28.64 1.08 -8.88
CA VAL A 11 28.49 -0.34 -8.54
C VAL A 11 28.25 -1.00 -9.89
N THR A 12 29.30 -1.61 -10.45
CA THR A 12 29.18 -2.38 -11.68
C THR A 12 28.22 -3.53 -11.39
N LEU A 13 27.20 -3.70 -12.22
CA LEU A 13 26.30 -4.87 -12.22
C LEU A 13 27.08 -6.19 -12.17
N GLU A 14 28.33 -6.19 -12.66
CA GLU A 14 29.26 -7.31 -12.58
C GLU A 14 29.55 -7.78 -11.14
N GLN A 15 29.62 -6.88 -10.15
CA GLN A 15 29.91 -7.27 -8.76
C GLN A 15 28.72 -7.89 -8.02
N MET A 16 27.50 -7.75 -8.53
CA MET A 16 26.31 -8.44 -7.98
C MET A 16 26.12 -9.84 -8.59
N VAL A 17 26.71 -10.12 -9.75
CA VAL A 17 26.54 -11.39 -10.49
C VAL A 17 27.74 -12.35 -10.29
N SER A 18 28.87 -11.87 -9.78
CA SER A 18 30.12 -12.66 -9.67
C SER A 18 30.38 -13.30 -8.30
N ALA A 19 29.36 -13.73 -7.55
CA ALA A 19 29.61 -14.62 -6.43
C ALA A 19 29.88 -16.04 -6.98
N PRO A 20 31.06 -16.64 -6.76
CA PRO A 20 31.35 -17.98 -7.29
C PRO A 20 30.35 -18.99 -6.73
N LEU A 21 29.71 -19.74 -7.63
CA LEU A 21 28.94 -20.93 -7.29
C LEU A 21 29.96 -22.04 -6.99
N ASP A 22 30.17 -22.35 -5.71
CA ASP A 22 30.97 -23.51 -5.31
C ASP A 22 30.16 -24.78 -5.61
N VAL A 23 30.60 -25.58 -6.58
CA VAL A 23 29.98 -26.86 -6.94
C VAL A 23 30.85 -27.98 -6.42
N GLU A 24 30.77 -28.23 -5.11
CA GLU A 24 31.23 -29.47 -4.51
C GLU A 24 30.00 -30.30 -4.13
N GLY A 25 29.76 -31.39 -4.85
CA GLY A 25 28.83 -32.47 -4.49
C GLY A 25 27.39 -32.07 -4.12
N HIS A 26 26.46 -32.18 -5.07
CA HIS A 26 25.02 -32.43 -4.81
C HIS A 26 24.35 -31.60 -3.70
N GLN A 27 24.56 -30.28 -3.65
CA GLN A 27 23.60 -29.34 -3.03
C GLN A 27 23.71 -27.97 -3.70
N VAL A 28 22.68 -27.56 -4.44
CA VAL A 28 22.55 -26.17 -4.90
C VAL A 28 22.19 -25.32 -3.69
N LYS A 29 23.21 -24.80 -2.99
CA LYS A 29 23.01 -23.83 -1.90
C LYS A 29 23.25 -22.42 -2.44
N ALA A 30 22.20 -21.82 -2.99
CA ALA A 30 22.15 -20.37 -3.15
C ALA A 30 22.03 -19.75 -1.75
N LYS A 31 23.15 -19.35 -1.15
CA LYS A 31 23.14 -18.58 0.09
C LYS A 31 22.83 -17.13 -0.27
N VAL A 32 21.54 -16.80 -0.40
CA VAL A 32 21.09 -15.41 -0.53
C VAL A 32 21.37 -14.74 0.83
N LYS A 33 22.56 -14.16 0.95
CA LYS A 33 22.99 -13.45 2.15
C LYS A 33 22.41 -12.04 2.10
N VAL A 34 21.14 -11.89 2.46
CA VAL A 34 20.55 -10.57 2.71
C VAL A 34 21.10 -10.07 4.04
N THR A 35 22.17 -9.28 4.01
CA THR A 35 22.68 -8.64 5.24
C THR A 35 21.86 -7.38 5.53
N LEU A 36 21.67 -7.05 6.81
CA LEU A 36 20.93 -5.86 7.26
C LEU A 36 21.49 -4.55 6.66
N GLU A 37 22.77 -4.52 6.32
CA GLU A 37 23.44 -3.39 5.66
C GLU A 37 22.94 -3.15 4.22
N GLN A 38 22.53 -4.21 3.50
CA GLN A 38 22.02 -4.09 2.14
C GLN A 38 20.61 -3.48 2.11
N MET A 39 19.79 -3.72 3.14
CA MET A 39 18.44 -3.16 3.22
C MET A 39 18.47 -1.63 3.34
N VAL A 40 19.42 -1.10 4.12
CA VAL A 40 19.64 0.36 4.25
C VAL A 40 20.02 1.00 2.92
N CYS A 41 20.92 0.38 2.14
CA CYS A 41 21.30 0.89 0.82
C CYS A 41 20.14 0.87 -0.19
N HIS A 42 19.27 -0.15 -0.16
CA HIS A 42 18.10 -0.20 -1.05
C HIS A 42 17.07 0.86 -0.70
N LEU A 43 16.79 1.07 0.59
CA LEU A 43 15.89 2.13 1.04
C LEU A 43 16.44 3.50 0.64
N ILE A 44 17.71 3.79 0.94
CA ILE A 44 18.34 5.07 0.61
C ILE A 44 18.36 5.31 -0.90
N GLY A 45 18.73 4.29 -1.69
CA GLY A 45 18.75 4.38 -3.16
C GLY A 45 17.37 4.71 -3.73
N ALA A 46 16.34 4.03 -3.24
CA ALA A 46 15.00 4.22 -3.75
C ALA A 46 14.33 5.53 -3.32
N VAL A 47 14.54 6.00 -2.09
CA VAL A 47 14.02 7.33 -1.67
C VAL A 47 14.80 8.49 -2.31
N SER A 48 15.99 8.21 -2.85
CA SER A 48 16.80 9.20 -3.59
C SER A 48 16.35 9.36 -5.05
N GLU A 49 15.48 8.48 -5.56
CA GLU A 49 14.92 8.62 -6.90
C GLU A 49 13.94 9.78 -6.97
N LYS A 50 13.86 10.42 -8.14
CA LYS A 50 12.84 11.45 -8.38
C LYS A 50 11.46 10.77 -8.44
N PRO A 51 10.46 11.25 -7.68
CA PRO A 51 9.10 10.75 -7.78
C PRO A 51 8.51 10.92 -9.19
N LEU A 52 7.63 10.01 -9.59
CA LEU A 52 6.81 10.18 -10.79
C LEU A 52 5.78 11.30 -10.58
N GLU A 53 5.27 11.85 -11.68
CA GLU A 53 4.23 12.89 -11.63
C GLU A 53 2.99 12.39 -10.88
N GLY A 54 2.57 13.13 -9.86
CA GLY A 54 1.44 12.77 -9.00
C GLY A 54 1.71 11.62 -8.00
N ALA A 55 2.92 11.05 -7.98
CA ALA A 55 3.30 9.99 -7.06
C ALA A 55 4.27 10.48 -5.97
N MET A 56 4.31 9.78 -4.84
CA MET A 56 5.33 9.99 -3.80
C MET A 56 6.59 9.14 -4.01
N LEU A 57 6.52 8.13 -4.88
CA LEU A 57 7.57 7.13 -5.08
C LEU A 57 8.24 7.30 -6.45
N GLY A 58 9.55 7.01 -6.50
CA GLY A 58 10.31 6.91 -7.74
C GLY A 58 10.01 5.62 -8.53
N PRO A 59 10.51 5.51 -9.78
CA PRO A 59 10.21 4.39 -10.67
C PRO A 59 10.45 3.00 -10.07
N THR A 60 11.54 2.83 -9.32
CA THR A 60 11.89 1.52 -8.73
C THR A 60 10.87 1.13 -7.66
N PHE A 61 10.51 2.05 -6.76
CA PHE A 61 9.56 1.76 -5.69
C PHE A 61 8.12 1.66 -6.18
N VAL A 62 7.73 2.39 -7.24
CA VAL A 62 6.43 2.15 -7.88
C VAL A 62 6.33 0.72 -8.40
N CYS A 63 7.37 0.19 -9.05
CA CYS A 63 7.40 -1.18 -9.52
C CYS A 63 7.34 -2.19 -8.36
N LEU A 64 8.22 -2.06 -7.37
CA LEU A 64 8.30 -3.01 -6.25
C LEU A 64 7.04 -3.01 -5.39
N VAL A 65 6.57 -1.82 -5.00
CA VAL A 65 5.37 -1.67 -4.17
C VAL A 65 4.13 -2.10 -4.95
N GLY A 66 4.02 -1.69 -6.22
CA GLY A 66 2.92 -2.07 -7.10
C GLY A 66 2.82 -3.59 -7.31
N ASP A 67 3.95 -4.26 -7.61
CA ASP A 67 3.99 -5.72 -7.76
C ASP A 67 3.61 -6.42 -6.45
N GLN A 68 4.12 -5.95 -5.31
CA GLN A 68 3.79 -6.51 -4.00
C GLN A 68 2.30 -6.39 -3.67
N PHE A 69 1.69 -5.21 -3.87
CA PHE A 69 0.25 -5.03 -3.66
C PHE A 69 -0.60 -5.86 -4.63
N ALA A 70 -0.18 -5.98 -5.89
CA ALA A 70 -0.87 -6.81 -6.86
C ALA A 70 -0.83 -8.30 -6.50
N ARG A 71 0.32 -8.79 -6.00
CA ARG A 71 0.45 -10.17 -5.48
C ARG A 71 -0.38 -10.40 -4.23
N LEU A 72 -0.39 -9.45 -3.29
CA LEU A 72 -1.22 -9.54 -2.08
C LEU A 72 -2.70 -9.62 -2.43
N ARG A 73 -3.19 -8.77 -3.33
CA ARG A 73 -4.58 -8.80 -3.78
C ARG A 73 -4.94 -10.13 -4.45
N ARG A 74 -4.12 -10.63 -5.38
CA ARG A 74 -4.42 -11.89 -6.10
C ARG A 74 -4.23 -13.14 -5.25
N GLY A 75 -3.32 -13.10 -4.28
CA GLY A 75 -3.02 -14.23 -3.40
C GLY A 75 -4.01 -14.38 -2.24
N ASP A 76 -4.81 -13.36 -1.96
CA ASP A 76 -5.80 -13.38 -0.90
C ASP A 76 -7.14 -13.93 -1.40
N ARG A 77 -7.42 -15.20 -1.04
CA ARG A 77 -8.70 -15.85 -1.33
C ARG A 77 -9.91 -15.13 -0.71
N PHE A 78 -9.68 -14.36 0.36
CA PHE A 78 -10.71 -13.61 1.07
C PHE A 78 -10.73 -12.13 0.69
N PHE A 79 -10.04 -11.75 -0.39
CA PHE A 79 -10.08 -10.38 -0.87
C PHE A 79 -11.53 -9.94 -1.13
N TYR A 80 -11.92 -8.78 -0.58
CA TYR A 80 -13.33 -8.40 -0.47
C TYR A 80 -14.06 -8.28 -1.81
N GLU A 81 -13.38 -7.97 -2.92
CA GLU A 81 -14.00 -7.90 -4.26
C GLU A 81 -13.96 -9.23 -5.03
N GLU A 82 -13.37 -10.28 -4.46
CA GLU A 82 -13.23 -11.55 -5.17
C GLU A 82 -14.61 -12.20 -5.37
N SER A 83 -14.85 -12.68 -6.60
CA SER A 83 -16.11 -13.30 -6.98
C SER A 83 -16.00 -14.82 -6.94
N ASN A 84 -17.12 -15.52 -6.75
CA ASN A 84 -17.18 -16.99 -6.76
C ASN A 84 -16.42 -17.67 -5.60
N GLN A 85 -16.27 -17.01 -4.46
CA GLN A 85 -15.77 -17.62 -3.23
C GLN A 85 -16.90 -17.79 -2.21
N PRO A 86 -16.83 -18.78 -1.30
CA PRO A 86 -17.82 -18.95 -0.23
C PRO A 86 -17.94 -17.73 0.69
N SER A 87 -16.89 -16.92 0.76
CA SER A 87 -16.77 -15.70 1.56
C SER A 87 -17.01 -14.41 0.77
N THR A 88 -17.53 -14.50 -0.46
CA THR A 88 -17.80 -13.32 -1.29
C THR A 88 -18.95 -12.52 -0.72
N PHE A 89 -18.76 -11.20 -0.57
CA PHE A 89 -19.83 -10.30 -0.20
C PHE A 89 -20.92 -10.21 -1.28
N SER A 90 -22.17 -10.04 -0.85
CA SER A 90 -23.28 -9.73 -1.76
C SER A 90 -23.09 -8.37 -2.44
N LYS A 91 -23.81 -8.14 -3.53
CA LYS A 91 -23.73 -6.88 -4.28
C LYS A 91 -24.09 -5.67 -3.40
N ASP A 92 -25.11 -5.81 -2.55
CA ASP A 92 -25.57 -4.74 -1.65
C ASP A 92 -24.53 -4.45 -0.57
N GLN A 93 -23.89 -5.48 -0.02
CA GLN A 93 -22.77 -5.33 0.91
C GLN A 93 -21.57 -4.63 0.27
N LEU A 94 -21.21 -5.01 -0.96
CA LEU A 94 -20.12 -4.38 -1.72
C LEU A 94 -20.39 -2.92 -2.02
N GLU A 95 -21.63 -2.55 -2.33
CA GLU A 95 -22.00 -1.15 -2.53
C GLU A 95 -21.80 -0.32 -1.25
N GLN A 96 -22.13 -0.89 -0.09
CA GLN A 96 -21.90 -0.23 1.20
C GLN A 96 -20.42 -0.14 1.54
N LEU A 97 -19.63 -1.19 1.30
CA LEU A 97 -18.17 -1.18 1.52
C LEU A 97 -17.47 -0.12 0.65
N ARG A 98 -17.93 0.11 -0.59
CA ARG A 98 -17.38 1.14 -1.48
C ARG A 98 -17.63 2.58 -1.00
N LYS A 99 -18.60 2.79 -0.09
CA LYS A 99 -18.84 4.08 0.55
C LYS A 99 -17.86 4.36 1.69
N ALA A 100 -17.13 3.34 2.17
CA ALA A 100 -16.17 3.50 3.25
C ALA A 100 -15.03 4.44 2.83
N SER A 101 -14.68 5.37 3.71
CA SER A 101 -13.55 6.28 3.53
C SER A 101 -12.83 6.48 4.86
N LEU A 102 -11.55 6.82 4.82
CA LEU A 102 -10.81 7.15 6.05
C LEU A 102 -11.44 8.36 6.77
N ALA A 103 -11.97 9.33 6.02
CA ALA A 103 -12.72 10.45 6.60
C ALA A 103 -13.93 9.99 7.41
N ARG A 104 -14.71 9.03 6.88
CA ARG A 104 -15.86 8.45 7.59
C ARG A 104 -15.43 7.71 8.86
N ILE A 105 -14.38 6.89 8.77
CA ILE A 105 -13.83 6.16 9.92
C ILE A 105 -13.43 7.13 11.02
N LEU A 106 -12.72 8.20 10.68
CA LEU A 106 -12.30 9.22 11.65
C LEU A 106 -13.51 9.94 12.27
N CYS A 107 -14.52 10.30 11.47
CA CYS A 107 -15.72 10.95 11.97
C CYS A 107 -16.58 10.06 12.89
N ASP A 108 -16.59 8.74 12.70
CA ASP A 108 -17.39 7.83 13.54
C ASP A 108 -16.67 7.38 14.81
N ASN A 109 -15.34 7.53 14.88
CA ASN A 109 -14.51 7.00 15.98
C ASN A 109 -13.71 8.07 16.73
N SER A 110 -13.97 9.36 16.48
CA SER A 110 -13.27 10.45 17.17
C SER A 110 -14.27 11.39 17.81
N ASP A 111 -14.01 11.75 19.07
CA ASP A 111 -14.89 12.62 19.85
C ASP A 111 -14.82 14.09 19.40
N ASP A 112 -13.66 14.54 18.92
CA ASP A 112 -13.37 15.97 18.64
C ASP A 112 -13.34 16.32 17.14
N ILE A 113 -13.69 15.39 16.24
CA ILE A 113 -13.69 15.64 14.79
C ILE A 113 -15.11 15.90 14.29
N ALA A 114 -15.49 17.18 14.23
CA ALA A 114 -16.75 17.61 13.62
C ALA A 114 -16.64 17.96 12.13
N LEU A 115 -15.44 18.39 11.70
CA LEU A 115 -15.15 18.88 10.34
C LEU A 115 -13.89 18.20 9.79
N ILE A 116 -13.99 17.54 8.64
CA ILE A 116 -12.85 16.90 7.97
C ILE A 116 -13.01 16.96 6.45
N GLN A 117 -11.91 16.89 5.71
CA GLN A 117 -11.93 16.82 4.26
C GLN A 117 -12.31 15.41 3.77
N PRO A 118 -13.12 15.25 2.70
CA PRO A 118 -13.52 13.94 2.18
C PRO A 118 -12.35 13.03 1.78
N LEU A 119 -11.35 13.59 1.08
CA LEU A 119 -10.15 12.85 0.69
C LEU A 119 -9.08 13.02 1.79
N ALA A 120 -9.11 12.16 2.80
CA ALA A 120 -8.29 12.29 4.02
C ALA A 120 -6.76 12.30 3.76
N PHE A 121 -6.28 11.61 2.71
CA PHE A 121 -4.87 11.58 2.33
C PHE A 121 -4.40 12.82 1.56
N ILE A 122 -5.33 13.65 1.06
CA ILE A 122 -5.02 14.89 0.37
C ILE A 122 -5.21 16.05 1.36
N GLN A 123 -4.28 17.00 1.35
CA GLN A 123 -4.39 18.17 2.20
C GLN A 123 -5.66 18.98 1.89
N PRO A 124 -6.24 19.67 2.89
CA PRO A 124 -7.36 20.56 2.65
C PRO A 124 -7.03 21.61 1.59
N SER A 125 -7.91 21.76 0.61
CA SER A 125 -7.78 22.75 -0.47
C SER A 125 -9.16 23.22 -0.92
N PHE A 126 -9.23 24.15 -1.88
CA PHE A 126 -10.51 24.58 -2.43
C PHE A 126 -11.34 23.42 -3.02
N LEU A 127 -10.68 22.38 -3.54
CA LEU A 127 -11.33 21.19 -4.12
C LEU A 127 -11.53 20.05 -3.10
N ASN A 128 -10.95 20.17 -1.90
CA ASN A 128 -11.02 19.17 -0.83
C ASN A 128 -11.20 19.87 0.52
N GLN A 129 -12.26 20.68 0.61
CA GLN A 129 -12.52 21.49 1.80
C GLN A 129 -12.96 20.61 2.96
N ARG A 130 -12.72 21.08 4.19
CA ARG A 130 -13.28 20.43 5.36
C ARG A 130 -14.79 20.66 5.38
N VAL A 131 -15.55 19.59 5.51
CA VAL A 131 -17.01 19.59 5.58
C VAL A 131 -17.45 18.93 6.87
N SER A 132 -18.70 19.15 7.26
CA SER A 132 -19.29 18.45 8.39
C SER A 132 -19.23 16.94 8.19
N CYS A 133 -18.95 16.20 9.26
CA CYS A 133 -19.09 14.75 9.29
C CYS A 133 -20.51 14.25 8.96
N SER A 134 -21.52 15.12 8.96
CA SER A 134 -22.89 14.79 8.52
C SER A 134 -23.17 15.17 7.06
N SER A 135 -22.18 15.67 6.32
CA SER A 135 -22.31 16.04 4.91
C SER A 135 -22.40 14.80 4.01
N GLU A 136 -23.16 14.90 2.93
CA GLU A 136 -23.26 13.89 1.86
C GLU A 136 -21.91 13.59 1.20
N ALA A 137 -20.95 14.53 1.28
CA ALA A 137 -19.59 14.30 0.79
C ALA A 137 -18.81 13.25 1.61
N ILE A 138 -19.29 12.87 2.79
CA ILE A 138 -18.74 11.82 3.66
C ILE A 138 -19.85 10.80 3.98
N PRO A 139 -20.23 9.95 3.01
CA PRO A 139 -21.37 9.05 3.14
C PRO A 139 -21.16 8.05 4.28
N ARG A 140 -22.27 7.66 4.93
CA ARG A 140 -22.27 6.62 5.97
C ARG A 140 -22.38 5.23 5.34
N VAL A 141 -21.57 4.31 5.86
CA VAL A 141 -21.68 2.88 5.54
C VAL A 141 -22.88 2.33 6.29
N GLN A 142 -23.83 1.75 5.56
CA GLN A 142 -25.01 1.15 6.18
C GLN A 142 -24.80 -0.36 6.34
N LEU A 143 -24.96 -0.86 7.57
CA LEU A 143 -24.73 -2.27 7.90
C LEU A 143 -26.00 -3.14 7.76
N HIS A 144 -27.13 -2.57 7.32
CA HIS A 144 -28.37 -3.31 7.11
C HIS A 144 -28.23 -4.58 6.24
N PRO A 145 -27.40 -4.61 5.18
CA PRO A 145 -27.20 -5.83 4.39
C PRO A 145 -26.63 -7.02 5.17
N TRP A 146 -26.07 -6.82 6.37
CA TRP A 146 -25.56 -7.88 7.25
C TRP A 146 -26.58 -8.33 8.30
N ALA A 147 -27.76 -7.71 8.39
CA ALA A 147 -28.72 -7.98 9.47
C ALA A 147 -29.26 -9.43 9.50
N GLN A 148 -29.15 -10.16 8.39
CA GLN A 148 -29.67 -11.53 8.23
C GLN A 148 -28.55 -12.59 8.16
N GLU A 149 -27.28 -12.18 8.20
CA GLU A 149 -26.18 -13.11 8.41
C GLU A 149 -26.20 -13.53 9.88
N ARG A 150 -26.82 -14.68 10.16
CA ARG A 150 -27.00 -15.21 11.51
C ARG A 150 -25.74 -15.05 12.36
N PRO A 151 -25.85 -14.73 13.67
CA PRO A 151 -24.77 -15.01 14.59
C PRO A 151 -24.46 -16.51 14.50
N ALA A 152 -23.23 -16.85 14.13
CA ALA A 152 -22.77 -18.23 14.21
C ALA A 152 -22.97 -18.69 15.66
N ALA A 153 -23.75 -19.75 15.84
CA ALA A 153 -23.86 -20.46 17.11
C ALA A 153 -22.57 -21.23 17.41
#